data_AF-A0AA43IB08-F1
#
_entry.id   AF-A0AA43IB08-F1
#
_cell.length_a   1.000
_cell.length_b   1.000
_cell.length_c   1.000
_cell.angle_alpha   90.00
_cell.angle_beta   90.00
_cell.angle_gamma   90.00
#
_symmetry.space_group_name_H-M   'P 1'
#
loop_
_entity.id
_entity.type
_entity.pdbx_description
1 polymer ?
#
loop_
_entity_poly.entity_id
_entity_poly.type
_entity_poly.pdbx_seq_one_letter_code
_entity_poly.pdbx_strand_id
1 'polypeptide(L)'
;MLTKLLGGKKLIQNITNGVQAVQQLAMKPTSTEVSSTPANAMESFGSYLENALTKVADQEQQAKDMSNKFVLGEVNIDEVMISSQQALLSLQLTTQVRNKVIEAYQEIMRTQI
;
A
#
# COMPACT_ATOMS: atom_id res chain seq x y z
N MET A 1 20.09 25.89 67.99
CA MET A 1 19.42 26.50 66.82
C MET A 1 19.51 28.02 66.96
N LEU A 2 20.25 28.72 66.10
CA LEU A 2 20.20 30.18 65.85
C LEU A 2 21.22 30.58 64.76
N THR A 3 20.70 30.97 63.58
CA THR A 3 21.12 32.06 62.66
C THR A 3 22.47 32.11 61.90
N LYS A 4 22.31 32.35 60.59
CA LYS A 4 23.13 33.11 59.60
C LYS A 4 24.53 32.58 59.23
N LEU A 5 24.78 32.35 57.93
CA LEU A 5 25.95 32.87 57.18
C LEU A 5 25.93 32.46 55.68
N LEU A 6 26.00 33.47 54.79
CA LEU A 6 26.47 33.52 53.38
C LEU A 6 25.85 32.56 52.34
N GLY A 7 25.25 33.02 51.23
CA GLY A 7 25.40 34.30 50.56
C GLY A 7 26.77 34.46 49.89
N GLY A 8 27.15 33.55 48.99
CA GLY A 8 28.32 33.75 48.12
C GLY A 8 28.89 32.47 47.52
N LYS A 9 28.56 32.19 46.25
CA LYS A 9 29.41 31.47 45.25
C LYS A 9 28.72 31.30 43.88
N LYS A 10 28.00 32.32 43.39
CA LYS A 10 27.61 32.42 41.97
C LYS A 10 28.79 32.94 41.12
N LEU A 11 29.97 32.30 41.15
CA LEU A 11 31.11 32.76 40.35
C LEU A 11 32.11 31.70 39.85
N ILE A 12 31.72 30.43 39.77
CA ILE A 12 32.53 29.38 39.15
C ILE A 12 31.53 28.46 38.45
N GLN A 13 31.47 28.24 37.14
CA GLN A 13 32.30 28.59 36.00
C GLN A 13 31.34 28.45 34.80
N ASN A 14 31.15 29.53 34.04
CA ASN A 14 30.52 29.50 32.72
C ASN A 14 31.60 29.48 31.64
N ILE A 15 32.51 28.51 31.71
CA ILE A 15 33.58 28.30 30.72
C ILE A 15 33.64 26.84 30.31
N THR A 16 32.56 26.36 29.71
CA THR A 16 32.61 25.18 28.83
C THR A 16 31.63 25.36 27.67
N ASN A 17 31.48 26.59 27.18
CA ASN A 17 30.87 26.88 25.88
C ASN A 17 32.01 27.06 24.87
N GLY A 18 32.56 25.95 24.39
CA GLY A 18 33.73 26.00 23.51
C GLY A 18 34.14 24.66 22.89
N VAL A 19 33.18 23.77 22.63
CA VAL A 19 33.36 22.63 21.71
C VAL A 19 31.98 22.08 21.32
N GLN A 20 31.26 22.85 20.52
CA GLN A 20 30.10 22.36 19.77
C GLN A 20 30.28 22.78 18.31
N ALA A 21 31.27 22.18 17.65
CA ALA A 21 31.47 22.35 16.22
C ALA A 21 32.15 21.10 15.63
N VAL A 22 31.65 19.92 15.97
CA VAL A 22 31.69 18.77 15.07
C VAL A 22 30.36 18.04 15.29
N GLN A 23 29.29 18.60 14.72
CA GLN A 23 28.03 17.87 14.58
C GLN A 23 28.33 16.73 13.60
N GLN A 24 28.70 15.58 14.16
CA GLN A 24 28.79 14.34 13.42
C GLN A 24 27.42 14.14 12.79
N LEU A 25 27.40 14.11 11.45
CA LEU A 25 26.25 13.80 10.63
C LEU A 25 25.78 12.39 11.03
N ALA A 26 24.94 12.33 12.05
CA ALA A 26 24.16 11.14 12.37
C ALA A 26 23.15 10.99 11.23
N MET A 27 23.60 10.32 10.17
CA MET A 27 22.71 9.66 9.23
C MET A 27 21.90 8.67 10.05
N LYS A 28 20.76 9.12 10.57
CA LYS A 28 19.69 8.26 11.04
C LYS A 28 19.31 7.44 9.81
N PRO A 29 19.54 6.12 9.78
CA PRO A 29 18.97 5.31 8.72
C PRO A 29 17.47 5.39 8.93
N THR A 30 16.80 6.26 8.18
CA THR A 30 15.39 6.06 7.88
C THR A 30 15.36 4.93 6.88
N SER A 31 15.75 3.73 7.31
CA SER A 31 15.17 2.53 6.76
C SER A 31 13.92 2.34 7.59
N THR A 32 12.82 2.95 7.13
CA THR A 32 11.53 2.33 7.36
C THR A 32 11.59 1.03 6.55
N GLU A 33 12.23 0.01 7.14
CA GLU A 33 12.07 -1.37 6.73
C GLU A 33 10.59 -1.65 6.95
N VAL A 34 9.77 -1.40 5.92
CA VAL A 34 8.47 -2.04 5.83
C VAL A 34 8.83 -3.50 5.63
N SER A 35 8.95 -4.24 6.72
CA SER A 35 9.05 -5.68 6.68
C SER A 35 7.76 -6.18 6.04
N SER A 36 7.79 -6.37 4.72
CA SER A 36 6.69 -6.91 3.94
C SER A 36 6.55 -8.37 4.32
N THR A 37 5.75 -8.63 5.35
CA THR A 37 5.43 -9.99 5.75
C THR A 37 4.52 -10.61 4.69
N PRO A 38 4.54 -11.94 4.52
CA PRO A 38 3.60 -12.63 3.64
C PRO A 38 2.13 -12.31 3.97
N ALA A 39 1.83 -12.01 5.25
CA ALA A 39 0.50 -11.60 5.70
C ALA A 39 0.09 -10.23 5.14
N ASN A 40 0.96 -9.22 5.22
CA ASN A 40 0.66 -7.87 4.72
C ASN A 40 0.49 -7.85 3.19
N ALA A 41 1.25 -8.68 2.47
CA ALA A 41 1.11 -8.87 1.03
C ALA A 41 -0.24 -9.53 0.67
N MET A 42 -0.70 -10.50 1.46
CA MET A 42 -1.99 -11.16 1.25
C MET A 42 -3.17 -10.21 1.48
N GLU A 43 -3.09 -9.33 2.50
CA GLU A 43 -4.10 -8.31 2.75
C GLU A 43 -4.20 -7.29 1.60
N SER A 44 -3.04 -6.82 1.12
CA SER A 44 -2.95 -5.92 -0.04
C SER A 44 -3.52 -6.56 -1.30
N PHE A 45 -3.26 -7.87 -1.50
CA PHE A 45 -3.85 -8.63 -2.60
C PHE A 45 -5.36 -8.78 -2.45
N GLY A 46 -5.87 -9.03 -1.24
CA GLY A 46 -7.32 -9.09 -0.98
C GLY A 46 -8.03 -7.80 -1.41
N SER A 47 -7.48 -6.65 -1.01
CA SER A 47 -7.98 -5.34 -1.44
C SER A 47 -7.89 -5.14 -2.96
N TYR A 48 -6.78 -5.53 -3.59
CA TYR A 48 -6.66 -5.50 -5.05
C TYR A 48 -7.72 -6.38 -5.74
N LEU A 49 -7.94 -7.59 -5.24
CA LEU A 49 -8.89 -8.55 -5.80
C LEU A 49 -10.32 -8.04 -5.67
N GLU A 50 -10.68 -7.45 -4.53
CA GLU A 50 -11.99 -6.80 -4.33
C GLU A 50 -12.21 -5.70 -5.38
N ASN A 51 -11.24 -4.81 -5.55
CA ASN A 51 -11.30 -3.77 -6.57
C ASN A 51 -11.39 -4.34 -8.00
N ALA A 52 -10.64 -5.40 -8.30
CA ALA A 52 -10.67 -6.05 -9.60
C ALA A 52 -12.02 -6.71 -9.88
N LEU A 53 -12.65 -7.33 -8.88
CA LEU A 53 -13.98 -7.92 -8.99
C LEU A 53 -15.05 -6.85 -9.19
N THR A 54 -14.98 -5.73 -8.47
CA THR A 54 -15.87 -4.58 -8.69
C THR A 54 -15.75 -4.07 -10.13
N LYS A 55 -14.52 -3.93 -10.66
CA LYS A 55 -14.32 -3.51 -12.05
C LYS A 55 -14.91 -4.50 -13.06
N VAL A 56 -14.76 -5.81 -12.82
CA VAL A 56 -15.39 -6.82 -13.68
C VAL A 56 -16.91 -6.70 -13.63
N ALA A 57 -17.50 -6.50 -12.45
CA ALA A 57 -18.94 -6.30 -12.30
C ALA A 57 -19.42 -5.03 -13.04
N ASP A 58 -18.65 -3.95 -12.97
CA ASP A 58 -18.94 -2.72 -13.72
C ASP A 58 -18.89 -2.95 -15.24
N GLN A 59 -17.91 -3.71 -15.73
CA GLN A 59 -17.81 -4.08 -17.15
C GLN A 59 -18.95 -4.99 -17.60
N GLU A 60 -19.38 -5.94 -16.76
CA GLU A 60 -20.57 -6.76 -17.03
C GLU A 60 -21.83 -5.90 -17.10
N GLN A 61 -22.00 -4.94 -16.20
CA GLN A 61 -23.12 -4.01 -16.24
C GLN A 61 -23.08 -3.14 -17.50
N GLN A 62 -21.90 -2.64 -17.88
CA GLN A 62 -21.72 -1.88 -19.11
C GLN A 62 -22.10 -2.71 -20.34
N ALA A 63 -21.74 -3.99 -20.38
CA ALA A 63 -22.12 -4.88 -21.48
C ALA A 63 -23.64 -5.09 -21.56
N LYS A 64 -24.32 -5.20 -20.42
CA LYS A 64 -25.80 -5.25 -20.36
C LYS A 64 -26.42 -3.96 -20.86
N ASP A 65 -25.87 -2.81 -20.46
CA ASP A 65 -26.37 -1.51 -20.91
C ASP A 65 -26.18 -1.33 -22.42
N MET A 66 -25.05 -1.77 -22.98
CA MET A 66 -24.85 -1.79 -24.43
C MET A 66 -25.84 -2.72 -25.13
N SER A 67 -26.11 -3.89 -24.56
CA SER A 67 -27.11 -4.82 -25.10
C SER A 67 -28.51 -4.19 -25.14
N ASN A 68 -28.91 -3.48 -24.09
CA ASN A 68 -30.17 -2.75 -24.05
C ASN A 68 -30.23 -1.65 -25.12
N LYS A 69 -29.16 -0.85 -25.24
CA LYS A 69 -29.05 0.19 -26.28
C LYS A 69 -29.09 -0.38 -27.69
N PHE A 70 -28.52 -1.55 -27.91
CA PHE A 70 -28.56 -2.22 -29.21
C PHE A 70 -29.98 -2.63 -29.59
N VAL A 71 -30.76 -3.16 -28.63
CA VAL A 71 -32.18 -3.50 -28.85
C VAL A 71 -33.00 -2.24 -29.19
N LEU A 72 -32.62 -1.08 -28.66
CA LEU A 72 -33.23 0.22 -28.97
C LEU A 72 -32.72 0.84 -30.29
N GLY A 73 -31.71 0.24 -30.93
CA GLY A 73 -31.09 0.75 -32.16
C GLY A 73 -30.13 1.93 -31.95
N GLU A 74 -29.70 2.18 -30.72
CA GLU A 74 -28.82 3.31 -30.36
C GLU A 74 -27.32 3.03 -30.55
N VAL A 75 -26.93 1.76 -30.52
CA VAL A 75 -25.54 1.31 -30.71
C VAL A 75 -25.48 0.12 -31.67
N ASN A 76 -24.30 -0.16 -32.21
CA ASN A 76 -24.09 -1.31 -33.08
C ASN A 76 -23.80 -2.59 -32.30
N ILE A 77 -24.01 -3.75 -32.94
CA ILE A 77 -23.71 -5.05 -32.34
C ILE A 77 -22.21 -5.20 -31.98
N ASP A 78 -21.32 -4.56 -32.73
CA ASP A 78 -19.88 -4.60 -32.48
C ASP A 78 -19.52 -4.00 -31.12
N GLU A 79 -20.21 -2.94 -30.70
CA GLU A 79 -19.99 -2.30 -29.40
C GLU A 79 -20.38 -3.22 -28.24
N VAL A 80 -21.52 -3.93 -28.38
CA VAL A 80 -21.97 -4.94 -27.41
C VAL A 80 -20.98 -6.11 -27.33
N MET A 81 -20.48 -6.56 -28.48
CA MET A 81 -19.50 -7.64 -28.55
C MET A 81 -18.17 -7.24 -27.93
N ILE A 82 -17.70 -6.01 -28.16
CA ILE A 82 -16.46 -5.50 -27.56
C ILE A 82 -16.62 -5.39 -26.05
N SER A 83 -17.71 -4.80 -25.55
CA SER A 83 -17.93 -4.67 -24.09
C SER A 83 -18.01 -6.03 -23.41
N SER A 84 -18.68 -7.00 -24.04
CA SER A 84 -18.79 -8.36 -23.52
C SER A 84 -17.44 -9.08 -23.50
N GLN A 85 -16.63 -8.94 -24.55
CA GLN A 85 -15.28 -9.51 -24.60
C GLN A 85 -14.34 -8.88 -23.56
N GLN A 86 -14.45 -7.57 -23.33
CA GLN A 86 -13.68 -6.89 -22.29
C GLN A 86 -14.00 -7.44 -20.91
N ALA A 87 -15.29 -7.58 -20.56
CA ALA A 87 -15.70 -8.15 -19.27
C ALA A 87 -15.16 -9.58 -19.09
N LEU A 88 -15.27 -10.42 -20.13
CA LEU A 88 -14.77 -11.79 -20.11
C LEU A 88 -13.24 -11.85 -19.92
N LEU A 89 -12.50 -11.07 -20.70
CA LEU A 89 -11.04 -11.04 -20.63
C LEU A 89 -10.56 -10.53 -19.27
N SER A 90 -11.22 -9.50 -18.73
CA SER A 90 -10.92 -8.96 -17.40
C SER A 90 -11.19 -9.98 -16.30
N LEU A 91 -12.28 -10.75 -16.37
CA LEU A 91 -12.55 -11.85 -15.43
C LEU A 91 -11.49 -12.96 -15.52
N GLN A 92 -11.10 -13.34 -16.73
CA GLN A 92 -10.04 -14.33 -16.96
C GLN A 92 -8.70 -13.86 -16.36
N LEU A 93 -8.34 -12.59 -16.58
CA LEU A 93 -7.15 -12.01 -16.01
C LEU A 93 -7.19 -12.02 -14.48
N THR A 94 -8.28 -11.57 -13.87
CA THR A 94 -8.47 -11.60 -12.41
C THR A 94 -8.28 -13.01 -11.84
N THR A 95 -8.82 -14.02 -12.52
CA THR A 95 -8.66 -15.42 -12.12
C THR A 95 -7.21 -15.88 -12.20
N GLN A 96 -6.49 -15.52 -13.27
CA GLN A 96 -5.08 -15.85 -13.41
C GLN A 96 -4.22 -15.20 -12.33
N VAL A 97 -4.46 -13.92 -12.02
CA VAL A 97 -3.76 -13.20 -10.96
C VAL A 97 -4.03 -13.87 -9.61
N ARG A 98 -5.30 -14.22 -9.31
CA ARG A 98 -5.66 -14.97 -8.10
C ARG A 98 -4.86 -16.26 -7.97
N ASN A 99 -4.80 -17.06 -9.02
CA ASN A 99 -4.07 -18.32 -9.00
C ASN A 99 -2.58 -18.10 -8.75
N LYS A 100 -1.96 -17.12 -9.43
CA LYS A 100 -0.54 -16.79 -9.26
C LYS A 100 -0.20 -16.30 -7.86
N VAL A 101 -1.09 -15.56 -7.22
CA VAL A 101 -0.86 -15.11 -5.84
C VAL A 101 -0.98 -16.26 -4.85
N ILE A 102 -1.93 -17.19 -5.05
CA ILE A 102 -2.04 -18.40 -4.23
C ILE A 102 -0.77 -19.26 -4.37
N GLU A 103 -0.28 -19.45 -5.61
CA GLU A 103 0.97 -20.16 -5.87
C GLU A 103 2.16 -19.50 -5.15
N ALA A 104 2.29 -18.17 -5.25
CA ALA A 104 3.37 -17.43 -4.60
C ALA A 104 3.32 -17.54 -3.06
N TYR A 105 2.12 -17.52 -2.47
CA TYR A 105 1.95 -17.73 -1.03
C TYR A 105 2.39 -19.14 -0.61
N GLN A 106 1.99 -20.17 -1.37
CA GLN A 106 2.40 -21.54 -1.11
C GLN A 106 3.92 -21.72 -1.23
N GLU A 107 4.55 -21.06 -2.20
CA GLU A 107 6.00 -21.10 -2.42
C GLU A 107 6.76 -20.56 -1.20
N ILE A 108 6.38 -19.37 -0.72
CA ILE A 108 7.02 -18.72 0.44
C ILE A 108 6.91 -19.62 1.69
N MET A 109 5.76 -20.25 1.91
CA MET A 109 5.58 -21.17 3.03
C MET A 109 6.46 -22.42 2.91
N ARG A 110 6.74 -22.89 1.70
CA ARG A 110 7.64 -24.03 1.46
C ARG A 110 9.11 -23.69 1.66
N THR A 111 9.53 -22.45 1.40
CA THR A 111 10.93 -22.03 1.61
C THR A 111 11.27 -21.80 3.08
N GLN A 112 10.28 -21.52 3.93
CA GLN A 112 10.49 -21.21 5.35
C GLN A 112 10.49 -22.43 6.29
N ILE A 113 10.20 -23.64 5.78
CA ILE A 113 10.28 -24.91 6.53
C ILE A 113 11.64 -25.59 6.38
#